data_AF-A0A1G9BAY0-F1
#
_entry.id   AF-A0A1G9BAY0-F1
#
_cell.length_a   1.000
_cell.length_b   1.000
_cell.length_c   1.000
_cell.angle_alpha   90.00
_cell.angle_beta   90.00
_cell.angle_gamma   90.00
#
_symmetry.space_group_name_H-M   'P 1'
#
loop_
_entity.id
_entity.type
_entity.pdbx_description
1 polymer ?
#
loop_
_entity_poly.entity_id
_entity_poly.type
_entity_poly.pdbx_seq_one_letter_code
_entity_poly.pdbx_strand_id
1 'polypeptide(L)'
;MDLTCSLSPLVYAELYSLLQDKKPWADTIEDRLVEGGLDLLWLDEASDLYRMHWLSVSEYQPMMCITDEHAHLASWILAALMRKEPSSDFSNELRERIRARYWSDRGVEIGVLPEPLAVTVVAWTLGKVVGDYDIELPVVPAVLPADVDIAKAYIGLVEHIAALPRPTPWPEMLGSATHWRGAGIAESLRPFEPPNLATSIGTLVHQARPHLTQRRFEDISRHWTREDFVARRNALTHVRSTGGVSFADASKQASDHQAIRPTVAGVTQFVCQQVAAELADPANRPPWGTKWTSLQSEITVW
;
A
#
# COMPACT_ATOMS: atom_id res chain seq x y z
N MET A 1 -6.27 0.30 18.24
CA MET A 1 -4.90 0.82 18.05
C MET A 1 -4.96 1.45 16.68
N ASP A 2 -4.74 2.75 16.56
CA ASP A 2 -4.87 3.41 15.26
C ASP A 2 -3.73 2.93 14.35
N LEU A 3 -4.08 2.25 13.25
CA LEU A 3 -3.10 1.78 12.28
C LEU A 3 -2.52 2.98 11.52
N THR A 4 -1.23 3.27 11.72
CA THR A 4 -0.50 4.32 11.00
C THR A 4 0.66 3.74 10.19
N CYS A 5 1.04 4.43 9.13
CA CYS A 5 2.21 4.10 8.31
C CYS A 5 3.49 4.72 8.92
N SER A 6 3.78 4.37 10.16
CA SER A 6 5.02 4.79 10.84
C SER A 6 6.12 3.78 10.56
N LEU A 7 7.15 4.20 9.83
CA LEU A 7 8.25 3.35 9.34
C LEU A 7 9.57 3.74 9.99
N SER A 8 10.55 2.83 9.91
CA SER A 8 11.91 3.07 10.38
C SER A 8 12.63 4.07 9.47
N PRO A 9 13.53 4.90 10.01
CA PRO A 9 14.38 5.84 9.27
C PRO A 9 15.13 5.18 8.11
N LEU A 10 15.56 3.93 8.29
CA LEU A 10 16.24 3.16 7.26
C LEU A 10 15.42 3.04 5.97
N VAL A 11 14.09 2.94 6.08
CA VAL A 11 13.20 2.86 4.91
C VAL A 11 13.31 4.13 4.07
N TYR A 12 13.31 5.30 4.70
CA TYR A 12 13.39 6.59 4.01
C TYR A 12 14.78 6.83 3.42
N ALA A 13 15.85 6.45 4.13
CA ALA A 13 17.21 6.52 3.63
C ALA A 13 17.36 5.75 2.31
N GLU A 14 16.93 4.49 2.29
CA GLU A 14 17.02 3.64 1.09
C GLU A 14 16.02 4.04 0.01
N LEU A 15 14.83 4.56 0.38
CA LEU A 15 13.85 5.09 -0.58
C LEU A 15 14.38 6.29 -1.36
N TYR A 16 14.91 7.30 -0.67
CA TYR A 16 15.37 8.52 -1.33
C TYR A 16 16.65 8.28 -2.13
N SER A 17 17.57 7.45 -1.61
CA SER A 17 18.73 6.98 -2.38
C SER A 17 18.31 6.21 -3.65
N LEU A 18 17.31 5.33 -3.56
CA LEU A 18 16.80 4.61 -4.73
C LEU A 18 16.16 5.56 -5.76
N LEU A 19 15.43 6.58 -5.33
CA LEU A 19 14.86 7.59 -6.23
C LEU A 19 15.95 8.39 -6.94
N GLN A 20 17.01 8.77 -6.23
CA GLN A 20 18.16 9.49 -6.79
C GLN A 20 18.91 8.66 -7.85
N ASP A 21 19.05 7.35 -7.66
CA ASP A 21 19.71 6.45 -8.62
C ASP A 21 18.96 6.32 -9.96
N LYS A 22 17.65 6.59 -9.96
CA LYS A 22 16.76 6.37 -11.12
C LYS A 22 16.77 7.57 -12.05
N LYS A 23 17.89 7.73 -12.76
CA LYS A 23 18.10 8.78 -13.78
C LYS A 23 16.93 9.00 -14.75
N PRO A 24 16.23 7.96 -15.25
CA PRO A 24 15.07 8.17 -16.14
C PRO A 24 13.89 8.92 -15.52
N TRP A 25 13.88 9.08 -14.18
CA TRP A 25 12.82 9.76 -13.45
C TRP A 25 13.25 11.11 -12.89
N ALA A 26 14.53 11.50 -13.05
CA ALA A 26 15.11 12.69 -12.46
C ALA A 26 14.27 13.94 -12.73
N ASP A 27 13.95 14.24 -13.99
CA ASP A 27 13.15 15.42 -14.37
C ASP A 27 11.77 15.42 -13.69
N THR A 28 11.09 14.27 -13.64
CA THR A 28 9.76 14.15 -13.02
C THR A 28 9.81 14.32 -11.51
N ILE A 29 10.88 13.83 -10.89
CA ILE A 29 11.11 13.97 -9.45
C ILE A 29 11.52 15.40 -9.12
N GLU A 30 12.37 16.03 -9.93
CA GLU A 30 12.79 17.43 -9.76
C GLU A 30 11.60 18.38 -9.87
N ASP A 31 10.79 18.26 -10.93
CA ASP A 31 9.55 19.02 -11.11
C ASP A 31 8.66 18.86 -9.86
N ARG A 32 8.52 17.62 -9.39
CA ARG A 32 7.74 17.32 -8.19
C ARG A 32 8.33 17.98 -6.95
N LEU A 33 9.63 17.89 -6.71
CA LEU A 33 10.26 18.49 -5.53
C LEU A 33 10.16 20.03 -5.56
N VAL A 34 10.27 20.65 -6.73
CA VAL A 34 10.06 22.09 -6.91
C VAL A 34 8.61 22.48 -6.58
N GLU A 35 7.63 21.64 -6.94
CA GLU A 35 6.26 21.77 -6.40
C GLU A 35 6.21 21.57 -4.88
N GLY A 36 7.18 20.91 -4.26
CA GLY A 36 7.27 20.82 -2.80
C GLY A 36 7.81 22.09 -2.16
N GLY A 37 8.52 22.93 -2.92
CA GLY A 37 9.45 23.91 -2.36
C GLY A 37 10.76 23.28 -1.89
N LEU A 38 11.15 22.17 -2.51
CA LEU A 38 12.40 21.42 -2.33
C LEU A 38 13.18 21.43 -3.66
N ASP A 39 14.47 21.13 -3.63
CA ASP A 39 15.27 20.93 -4.84
C ASP A 39 15.66 19.45 -5.01
N LEU A 40 16.30 19.09 -6.12
CA LEU A 40 16.69 17.69 -6.37
C LEU A 40 17.82 17.21 -5.42
N LEU A 41 18.69 18.11 -4.96
CA LEU A 41 19.78 17.78 -4.03
C LEU A 41 19.22 17.34 -2.67
N TRP A 42 18.03 17.83 -2.32
CA TRP A 42 17.30 17.42 -1.12
C TRP A 42 17.19 15.90 -0.95
N LEU A 43 17.06 15.11 -2.03
CA LEU A 43 16.97 13.65 -1.90
C LEU A 43 18.22 13.02 -1.28
N ASP A 44 19.39 13.52 -1.68
CA ASP A 44 20.69 13.07 -1.17
C ASP A 44 20.83 13.47 0.30
N GLU A 45 20.57 14.75 0.60
CA GLU A 45 20.63 15.30 1.95
C GLU A 45 19.65 14.60 2.90
N ALA A 46 18.41 14.40 2.47
CA ALA A 46 17.40 13.70 3.25
C ALA A 46 17.81 12.24 3.49
N SER A 47 18.24 11.53 2.44
CA SER A 47 18.75 10.16 2.55
C SER A 47 19.85 10.05 3.62
N ASP A 48 20.83 10.94 3.59
CA ASP A 48 21.93 10.95 4.54
C ASP A 48 21.47 11.27 5.97
N LEU A 49 20.54 12.20 6.16
CA LEU A 49 19.97 12.52 7.47
C LEU A 49 19.23 11.33 8.09
N TYR A 50 18.38 10.64 7.32
CA TYR A 50 17.72 9.43 7.82
C TYR A 50 18.71 8.30 8.11
N ARG A 51 19.78 8.18 7.30
CA ARG A 51 20.83 7.19 7.54
C ARG A 51 21.58 7.49 8.84
N MET A 52 21.94 8.74 9.08
CA MET A 52 22.53 9.17 10.35
C MET A 52 21.60 8.86 11.53
N HIS A 53 20.29 9.08 11.35
CA HIS A 53 19.28 8.72 12.35
C HIS A 53 19.21 7.24 12.62
N TRP A 54 19.15 6.42 11.58
CA TRP A 54 19.19 4.98 11.72
C TRP A 54 20.42 4.47 12.50
N LEU A 55 21.59 5.06 12.24
CA LEU A 55 22.86 4.64 12.85
C LEU A 55 23.06 5.13 14.28
N SER A 56 22.45 6.26 14.66
CA SER A 56 22.52 6.77 16.03
C SER A 56 21.52 6.09 16.98
N VAL A 57 20.44 5.50 16.44
CA VAL A 57 19.52 4.72 17.27
C VAL A 57 20.25 3.51 17.84
N SER A 58 20.30 3.47 19.17
CA SER A 58 20.91 2.41 19.97
C SER A 58 20.45 1.02 19.51
N GLU A 59 21.35 0.04 19.58
CA GLU A 59 21.05 -1.38 19.33
C GLU A 59 19.91 -1.93 20.21
N TYR A 60 19.57 -1.24 21.31
CA TYR A 60 18.47 -1.59 22.22
C TYR A 60 17.10 -1.01 21.81
N GLN A 61 17.04 -0.14 20.79
CA GLN A 61 15.80 0.36 20.18
C GLN A 61 15.81 0.24 18.64
N PRO A 62 16.16 -0.91 18.05
CA PRO A 62 16.39 -1.06 16.60
C PRO A 62 15.13 -0.89 15.74
N MET A 63 13.99 -0.60 16.38
CA MET A 63 12.64 -0.58 15.80
C MET A 63 11.92 0.75 16.05
N MET A 64 12.68 1.83 16.31
CA MET A 64 12.10 3.18 16.42
C MET A 64 11.48 3.57 15.07
N CYS A 65 10.17 3.80 15.09
CA CYS A 65 9.48 4.44 13.97
C CYS A 65 9.48 5.95 14.18
N ILE A 66 9.57 6.68 13.08
CA ILE A 66 9.29 8.12 13.06
C ILE A 66 7.81 8.36 12.74
N THR A 67 7.37 9.61 12.85
CA THR A 67 5.97 9.98 12.60
C THR A 67 5.55 9.64 11.17
N ASP A 68 4.25 9.40 10.97
CA ASP A 68 3.65 9.05 9.67
C ASP A 68 3.71 10.20 8.66
N GLU A 69 3.94 11.44 9.10
CA GLU A 69 4.16 12.59 8.20
C GLU A 69 5.35 12.38 7.25
N HIS A 70 6.39 11.64 7.68
CA HIS A 70 7.49 11.25 6.79
C HIS A 70 7.02 10.32 5.68
N ALA A 71 6.12 9.39 5.98
CA ALA A 71 5.50 8.51 4.98
C ALA A 71 4.60 9.31 4.03
N HIS A 72 3.91 10.33 4.52
CA HIS A 72 3.09 11.22 3.68
C HIS A 72 3.95 11.94 2.63
N LEU A 73 5.07 12.54 3.04
CA LEU A 73 6.00 13.21 2.13
C LEU A 73 6.53 12.23 1.07
N ALA A 74 7.01 11.06 1.51
CA ALA A 74 7.50 10.03 0.63
C ALA A 74 6.45 9.57 -0.39
N SER A 75 5.21 9.34 0.05
CA SER A 75 4.11 8.94 -0.84
C SER A 75 3.71 10.05 -1.81
N TRP A 76 3.79 11.32 -1.40
CA TRP A 76 3.52 12.46 -2.27
C TRP A 76 4.59 12.62 -3.37
N ILE A 77 5.86 12.33 -3.08
CA ILE A 77 6.94 12.27 -4.08
C ILE A 77 6.68 11.11 -5.05
N LEU A 78 6.44 9.90 -4.53
CA LEU A 78 6.22 8.70 -5.33
C LEU A 78 5.01 8.85 -6.28
N ALA A 79 3.94 9.51 -5.85
CA ALA A 79 2.74 9.71 -6.67
C ALA A 79 3.02 10.39 -8.04
N ALA A 80 4.07 11.21 -8.15
CA ALA A 80 4.47 11.81 -9.43
C ALA A 80 4.91 10.77 -10.49
N LEU A 81 5.32 9.58 -10.04
CA LEU A 81 5.76 8.47 -10.89
C LEU A 81 4.61 7.57 -11.35
N MET A 82 3.37 7.85 -10.95
CA MET A 82 2.22 6.97 -11.19
C MET A 82 1.98 6.60 -12.66
N ARG A 83 2.48 7.43 -13.61
CA ARG A 83 2.32 7.24 -15.06
C ARG A 83 3.57 6.69 -15.76
N LYS A 84 4.64 6.37 -15.05
CA LYS A 84 5.92 5.92 -15.65
C LYS A 84 5.90 4.42 -15.93
N GLU A 85 5.86 3.61 -14.89
CA GLU A 85 5.87 2.15 -14.98
C GLU A 85 5.19 1.53 -13.75
N PRO A 86 4.90 0.22 -13.74
CA PRO A 86 4.39 -0.46 -12.56
C PRO A 86 5.33 -0.35 -11.35
N SER A 87 4.80 -0.08 -10.15
CA SER A 87 5.62 0.10 -8.94
C SER A 87 6.17 -1.19 -8.33
N SER A 88 5.88 -2.36 -8.91
CA SER A 88 6.26 -3.66 -8.32
C SER A 88 7.77 -3.85 -8.23
N ASP A 89 8.49 -3.45 -9.28
CA ASP A 89 9.92 -3.69 -9.38
C ASP A 89 10.66 -2.73 -8.46
N PHE A 90 10.21 -1.47 -8.39
CA PHE A 90 10.65 -0.50 -7.39
C PHE A 90 10.40 -0.98 -5.96
N SER A 91 9.21 -1.50 -5.65
CA SER A 91 8.87 -2.03 -4.33
C SER A 91 9.76 -3.22 -3.93
N ASN A 92 10.08 -4.10 -4.88
CA ASN A 92 10.99 -5.23 -4.65
C ASN A 92 12.41 -4.75 -4.39
N GLU A 93 12.94 -3.88 -5.25
CA GLU A 93 14.29 -3.31 -5.11
C GLU A 93 14.45 -2.56 -3.78
N LEU A 94 13.45 -1.78 -3.37
CA LEU A 94 13.44 -1.09 -2.08
C LEU A 94 13.57 -2.07 -0.91
N ARG A 95 12.76 -3.14 -0.89
CA ARG A 95 12.82 -4.16 0.17
C ARG A 95 14.16 -4.88 0.18
N GLU A 96 14.74 -5.17 -0.98
CA GLU A 96 16.07 -5.79 -1.08
C GLU A 96 17.17 -4.88 -0.55
N ARG A 97 17.15 -3.59 -0.89
CA ARG A 97 18.08 -2.58 -0.36
C ARG A 97 18.00 -2.46 1.16
N ILE A 98 16.78 -2.40 1.70
CA ILE A 98 16.56 -2.35 3.16
C ILE A 98 17.12 -3.60 3.84
N ARG A 99 16.86 -4.80 3.31
CA ARG A 99 17.43 -6.05 3.86
C ARG A 99 18.96 -6.05 3.81
N ALA A 100 19.54 -5.66 2.68
CA ALA A 100 20.99 -5.61 2.49
C ALA A 100 21.65 -4.60 3.44
N ARG A 101 21.06 -3.42 3.60
CA ARG A 101 21.54 -2.39 4.52
C ARG A 101 21.41 -2.84 5.97
N TYR A 102 20.27 -3.40 6.36
CA TYR A 102 20.07 -3.94 7.70
C TYR A 102 21.11 -5.01 8.06
N TRP A 103 21.37 -5.95 7.14
CA TRP A 103 22.43 -6.95 7.31
C TRP A 103 23.80 -6.31 7.47
N SER A 104 24.14 -5.34 6.62
CA SER A 104 25.43 -4.63 6.68
C SER A 104 25.63 -3.90 8.00
N ASP A 105 24.61 -3.22 8.51
CA ASP A 105 24.72 -2.35 9.68
C ASP A 105 24.60 -3.11 11.01
N ARG A 106 23.80 -4.19 11.04
CA ARG A 106 23.49 -4.95 12.27
C ARG A 106 24.12 -6.34 12.32
N GLY A 107 24.60 -6.88 11.19
CA GLY A 107 25.17 -8.23 11.12
C GLY A 107 24.17 -9.36 11.35
N VAL A 108 22.86 -9.10 11.21
CA VAL A 108 21.78 -10.06 11.50
C VAL A 108 20.92 -10.30 10.27
N GLU A 109 20.83 -11.56 9.82
CA GLU A 109 20.15 -11.93 8.58
C GLU A 109 18.68 -12.07 8.93
N ILE A 110 17.84 -11.37 8.18
CA ILE A 110 16.41 -11.37 8.39
C ILE A 110 15.72 -11.93 7.15
N GLY A 111 15.05 -13.06 7.31
CA GLY A 111 14.25 -13.66 6.23
C GLY A 111 13.01 -12.82 5.91
N VAL A 112 12.36 -12.29 6.95
CA VAL A 112 11.19 -11.40 6.84
C VAL A 112 11.53 -10.09 7.56
N LEU A 113 11.25 -8.97 6.90
CA LEU A 113 11.45 -7.64 7.49
C LEU A 113 10.47 -7.47 8.65
N PRO A 114 10.93 -7.04 9.84
CA PRO A 114 10.03 -6.72 10.94
C PRO A 114 9.15 -5.52 10.56
N GLU A 115 7.99 -5.39 11.20
CA GLU A 115 6.94 -4.42 10.83
C GLU A 115 7.42 -2.97 10.57
N PRO A 116 8.34 -2.38 11.38
CA PRO A 116 8.88 -1.04 11.11
C PRO A 116 9.65 -0.90 9.78
N LEU A 117 10.17 -2.01 9.26
CA LEU A 117 10.91 -2.10 8.00
C LEU A 117 10.08 -2.75 6.88
N ALA A 118 8.90 -3.28 7.20
CA ALA A 118 8.03 -3.98 6.27
C ALA A 118 7.27 -2.97 5.41
N VAL A 119 7.94 -2.48 4.37
CA VAL A 119 7.42 -1.48 3.44
C VAL A 119 6.99 -2.11 2.11
N THR A 120 6.01 -1.51 1.45
CA THR A 120 5.68 -1.79 0.05
C THR A 120 5.24 -0.52 -0.67
N VAL A 121 5.44 -0.47 -1.98
CA VAL A 121 4.89 0.58 -2.86
C VAL A 121 3.88 -0.03 -3.81
N VAL A 122 2.60 0.34 -3.65
CA VAL A 122 1.49 -0.14 -4.46
C VAL A 122 0.90 1.03 -5.24
N ALA A 123 0.84 0.93 -6.57
CA ALA A 123 0.38 2.03 -7.42
C ALA A 123 1.06 3.38 -7.10
N TRP A 124 2.34 3.34 -6.73
CA TRP A 124 3.12 4.52 -6.33
C TRP A 124 2.64 5.23 -5.05
N THR A 125 1.88 4.53 -4.22
CA THR A 125 1.59 4.91 -2.83
C THR A 125 2.47 4.10 -1.91
N LEU A 126 3.20 4.77 -1.01
CA LEU A 126 3.99 4.12 0.03
C LEU A 126 3.04 3.50 1.06
N GLY A 127 3.36 2.31 1.56
CA GLY A 127 2.58 1.69 2.62
C GLY A 127 3.40 0.77 3.49
N LYS A 128 2.88 0.54 4.69
CA LYS A 128 3.41 -0.38 5.69
C LYS A 128 2.63 -1.69 5.65
N VAL A 129 3.34 -2.80 5.55
CA VAL A 129 2.76 -4.15 5.66
C VAL A 129 2.62 -4.48 7.14
N VAL A 130 1.42 -4.89 7.55
CA VAL A 130 1.11 -5.15 8.96
C VAL A 130 0.63 -6.58 9.18
N GLY A 131 1.01 -7.15 10.33
CA GLY A 131 0.67 -8.52 10.67
C GLY A 131 1.44 -9.58 9.87
N ASP A 132 0.92 -10.79 9.91
CA ASP A 132 1.63 -12.01 9.55
C ASP A 132 1.02 -12.75 8.34
N TYR A 133 0.17 -12.05 7.57
CA TYR A 133 -0.63 -12.61 6.48
C TYR A 133 0.22 -12.89 5.22
N ASP A 134 0.95 -11.88 4.73
CA ASP A 134 1.79 -11.97 3.53
C ASP A 134 2.93 -10.93 3.65
N ILE A 135 3.98 -11.07 2.83
CA ILE A 135 5.10 -10.11 2.82
C ILE A 135 4.75 -8.78 2.09
N GLU A 136 3.61 -8.72 1.42
CA GLU A 136 3.11 -7.55 0.70
C GLU A 136 1.73 -7.09 1.19
N LEU A 137 1.05 -7.85 2.05
CA LEU A 137 -0.34 -7.60 2.45
C LEU A 137 -0.59 -8.03 3.90
N PRO A 138 -1.59 -7.42 4.57
CA PRO A 138 -2.33 -6.23 4.17
C PRO A 138 -1.49 -4.95 4.33
N VAL A 139 -1.89 -3.86 3.68
CA VAL A 139 -1.12 -2.61 3.62
C VAL A 139 -1.87 -1.45 4.26
N VAL A 140 -1.23 -0.78 5.21
CA VAL A 140 -1.62 0.55 5.68
C VAL A 140 -0.93 1.57 4.77
N PRO A 141 -1.63 2.25 3.84
CA PRO A 141 -1.02 3.27 3.00
C PRO A 141 -0.59 4.46 3.87
N ALA A 142 0.45 5.15 3.42
CA ALA A 142 0.91 6.38 4.04
C ALA A 142 -0.21 7.39 4.16
N VAL A 143 -0.94 7.61 3.08
CA VAL A 143 -2.11 8.50 3.04
C VAL A 143 -3.34 7.67 2.75
N LEU A 144 -4.45 7.95 3.45
CA LEU A 144 -5.74 7.33 3.19
C LEU A 144 -6.53 8.11 2.13
N PRO A 145 -7.48 7.48 1.41
CA PRO A 145 -8.37 8.19 0.50
C PRO A 145 -9.09 9.34 1.21
N ALA A 146 -9.34 10.43 0.49
CA ALA A 146 -10.03 11.60 1.04
C ALA A 146 -11.45 11.30 1.54
N ASP A 147 -12.12 10.32 0.93
CA ASP A 147 -13.43 9.84 1.40
C ASP A 147 -13.28 9.07 2.72
N VAL A 148 -13.85 9.63 3.78
CA VAL A 148 -13.75 9.11 5.15
C VAL A 148 -14.37 7.72 5.33
N ASP A 149 -15.43 7.39 4.57
CA ASP A 149 -16.11 6.12 4.69
C ASP A 149 -15.31 5.02 3.97
N ILE A 150 -14.72 5.34 2.81
CA ILE A 150 -13.77 4.46 2.14
C ILE A 150 -12.53 4.22 3.02
N ALA A 151 -11.96 5.29 3.59
CA ALA A 151 -10.80 5.20 4.46
C ALA A 151 -11.06 4.30 5.68
N LYS A 152 -12.19 4.50 6.38
CA LYS A 152 -12.59 3.66 7.52
C LYS A 152 -12.85 2.22 7.13
N ALA A 153 -13.55 1.98 6.02
CA ALA A 153 -13.83 0.63 5.53
C ALA A 153 -12.55 -0.12 5.17
N TYR A 154 -11.59 0.57 4.55
CA TYR A 154 -10.30 0.00 4.18
C TYR A 154 -9.41 -0.29 5.40
N ILE A 155 -9.25 0.65 6.33
CA ILE A 155 -8.50 0.41 7.58
C ILE A 155 -9.09 -0.77 8.34
N GLY A 156 -10.42 -0.81 8.49
CA GLY A 156 -11.06 -1.95 9.13
C GLY A 156 -10.76 -3.27 8.41
N LEU A 157 -10.70 -3.28 7.06
CA LEU A 157 -10.28 -4.47 6.31
C LEU A 157 -8.84 -4.85 6.61
N VAL A 158 -7.91 -3.90 6.68
CA VAL A 158 -6.51 -4.15 7.04
C VAL A 158 -6.40 -4.75 8.44
N GLU A 159 -7.07 -4.15 9.43
CA GLU A 159 -7.14 -4.68 10.81
C GLU A 159 -7.69 -6.11 10.84
N HIS A 160 -8.77 -6.36 10.09
CA HIS A 160 -9.38 -7.67 10.00
C HIS A 160 -8.39 -8.71 9.45
N ILE A 161 -7.72 -8.41 8.33
CA ILE A 161 -6.75 -9.33 7.72
C ILE A 161 -5.54 -9.56 8.65
N ALA A 162 -5.02 -8.50 9.27
CA ALA A 162 -3.89 -8.61 10.20
C ALA A 162 -4.21 -9.47 11.42
N ALA A 163 -5.48 -9.52 11.82
CA ALA A 163 -5.98 -10.34 12.93
C ALA A 163 -6.42 -11.76 12.53
N LEU A 164 -6.38 -12.13 11.24
CA LEU A 164 -6.80 -13.46 10.80
C LEU A 164 -5.85 -14.54 11.35
N PRO A 165 -6.38 -15.63 11.94
CA PRO A 165 -5.54 -16.70 12.46
C PRO A 165 -4.89 -17.50 11.32
N ARG A 166 -3.65 -17.98 11.49
CA ARG A 166 -2.95 -18.74 10.43
C ARG A 166 -3.57 -20.10 10.07
N PRO A 167 -4.12 -20.94 10.99
CA PRO A 167 -4.72 -22.19 10.56
C PRO A 167 -6.08 -21.93 9.88
N THR A 168 -6.19 -22.37 8.62
CA THR A 168 -7.44 -22.51 7.87
C THR A 168 -7.97 -23.95 8.01
N PRO A 169 -9.26 -24.22 7.74
CA PRO A 169 -10.30 -23.28 7.30
C PRO A 169 -10.83 -22.41 8.44
N TRP A 170 -11.14 -21.15 8.12
CA TRP A 170 -11.83 -20.26 9.05
C TRP A 170 -13.34 -20.49 9.04
N PRO A 171 -14.06 -20.14 10.13
CA PRO A 171 -15.50 -19.98 10.06
C PRO A 171 -15.85 -18.99 8.94
N GLU A 172 -16.95 -19.26 8.24
CA GLU A 172 -17.38 -18.50 7.04
C GLU A 172 -17.32 -16.99 7.24
N MET A 173 -17.87 -16.48 8.35
CA MET A 173 -17.95 -15.06 8.65
C MET A 173 -16.60 -14.35 8.70
N LEU A 174 -15.53 -15.05 9.13
CA LEU A 174 -14.18 -14.47 9.16
C LEU A 174 -13.65 -14.28 7.73
N GLY A 175 -13.96 -15.22 6.84
CA GLY A 175 -13.54 -15.18 5.45
C GLY A 175 -14.36 -14.22 4.59
N SER A 176 -15.69 -14.30 4.69
CA SER A 176 -16.63 -13.60 3.80
C SER A 176 -16.63 -12.09 4.01
N ALA A 177 -16.23 -11.61 5.20
CA ALA A 177 -16.01 -10.19 5.47
C ALA A 177 -15.10 -9.52 4.43
N THR A 178 -14.10 -10.24 3.91
CA THR A 178 -13.18 -9.74 2.87
C THR A 178 -13.90 -9.46 1.55
N HIS A 179 -14.86 -10.30 1.17
CA HIS A 179 -15.63 -10.16 -0.05
C HIS A 179 -16.67 -9.04 0.08
N TRP A 180 -17.36 -8.96 1.22
CA TRP A 180 -18.34 -7.90 1.47
C TRP A 180 -17.67 -6.52 1.52
N ARG A 181 -16.61 -6.37 2.32
CA ARG A 181 -15.87 -5.09 2.42
C ARG A 181 -15.19 -4.74 1.12
N GLY A 182 -14.55 -5.71 0.46
CA GLY A 182 -13.90 -5.47 -0.83
C GLY A 182 -14.86 -5.00 -1.92
N ALA A 183 -16.07 -5.58 -1.97
CA ALA A 183 -17.11 -5.15 -2.89
C ALA A 183 -17.64 -3.75 -2.55
N GLY A 184 -17.91 -3.47 -1.27
CA GLY A 184 -18.38 -2.16 -0.83
C GLY A 184 -17.36 -1.04 -1.11
N ILE A 185 -16.08 -1.29 -0.88
CA ILE A 185 -14.99 -0.36 -1.21
C ILE A 185 -14.91 -0.15 -2.73
N ALA A 186 -14.97 -1.22 -3.53
CA ALA A 186 -14.93 -1.11 -4.99
C ALA A 186 -16.11 -0.29 -5.55
N GLU A 187 -17.32 -0.50 -5.04
CA GLU A 187 -18.51 0.26 -5.43
C GLU A 187 -18.41 1.73 -5.00
N SER A 188 -17.90 2.00 -3.79
CA SER A 188 -17.75 3.37 -3.26
C SER A 188 -16.66 4.17 -3.99
N LEU A 189 -15.59 3.50 -4.43
CA LEU A 189 -14.53 4.16 -5.21
C LEU A 189 -15.02 4.60 -6.58
N ARG A 190 -15.94 3.86 -7.22
CA ARG A 190 -16.50 4.19 -8.54
C ARG A 190 -18.01 3.97 -8.55
N PRO A 191 -18.78 4.85 -7.89
CA PRO A 191 -20.22 4.67 -7.76
C PRO A 191 -20.94 4.91 -9.10
N PHE A 192 -22.05 4.21 -9.30
CA PHE A 192 -22.94 4.37 -10.46
C PHE A 192 -24.38 4.59 -10.01
N GLU A 193 -25.14 5.34 -10.80
CA GLU A 193 -26.59 5.52 -10.64
C GLU A 193 -27.33 4.98 -11.88
N PRO A 194 -28.10 3.88 -11.77
CA PRO A 194 -28.31 3.04 -10.59
C PRO A 194 -27.08 2.22 -10.18
N PRO A 195 -26.99 1.72 -8.92
CA PRO A 195 -25.84 0.95 -8.43
C PRO A 195 -25.51 -0.27 -9.30
N ASN A 196 -24.22 -0.39 -9.65
CA ASN A 196 -23.72 -1.49 -10.47
C ASN A 196 -22.29 -1.86 -10.08
N LEU A 197 -22.16 -2.82 -9.16
CA LEU A 197 -20.87 -3.33 -8.70
C LEU A 197 -20.01 -3.88 -9.84
N ALA A 198 -20.59 -4.60 -10.81
CA ALA A 198 -19.82 -5.20 -11.91
C ALA A 198 -19.15 -4.12 -12.76
N THR A 199 -19.87 -3.04 -13.07
CA THR A 199 -19.31 -1.89 -13.78
C THR A 199 -18.27 -1.16 -12.93
N SER A 200 -18.51 -0.97 -11.62
CA SER A 200 -17.56 -0.37 -10.68
C SER A 200 -16.22 -1.10 -10.68
N ILE A 201 -16.27 -2.43 -10.54
CA ILE A 201 -15.10 -3.32 -10.60
C ILE A 201 -14.43 -3.23 -11.97
N GLY A 202 -15.20 -3.30 -13.06
CA GLY A 202 -14.65 -3.23 -14.42
C GLY A 202 -13.87 -1.94 -14.67
N THR A 203 -14.42 -0.80 -14.23
CA THR A 203 -13.75 0.50 -14.30
C THR A 203 -12.47 0.53 -13.47
N LEU A 204 -12.50 0.02 -12.23
CA LEU A 204 -11.32 -0.04 -11.37
C LEU A 204 -10.21 -0.93 -11.92
N VAL A 205 -10.56 -2.12 -12.44
CA VAL A 205 -9.60 -3.04 -13.09
C VAL A 205 -8.98 -2.39 -14.32
N HIS A 206 -9.79 -1.69 -15.13
CA HIS A 206 -9.29 -0.96 -16.29
C HIS A 206 -8.32 0.17 -15.88
N GLN A 207 -8.67 0.94 -14.86
CA GLN A 207 -7.82 2.01 -14.32
C GLN A 207 -6.53 1.47 -13.67
N ALA A 208 -6.55 0.25 -13.12
CA ALA A 208 -5.37 -0.36 -12.52
C ALA A 208 -4.33 -0.80 -13.57
N ARG A 209 -4.73 -1.00 -14.83
CA ARG A 209 -3.89 -1.56 -15.90
C ARG A 209 -2.53 -0.87 -16.07
N PRO A 210 -2.42 0.48 -16.11
CA PRO A 210 -1.13 1.16 -16.28
C PRO A 210 -0.17 0.97 -15.11
N HIS A 211 -0.70 0.60 -13.93
CA HIS A 211 0.06 0.47 -12.69
C HIS A 211 0.53 -0.96 -12.39
N LEU A 212 0.21 -1.91 -13.29
CA LEU A 212 0.41 -3.33 -13.06
C LEU A 212 1.25 -3.97 -14.17
N THR A 213 2.09 -4.92 -13.79
CA THR A 213 2.70 -5.84 -14.75
C THR A 213 1.63 -6.70 -15.41
N GLN A 214 1.93 -7.26 -16.59
CA GLN A 214 1.00 -8.13 -17.32
C GLN A 214 0.42 -9.23 -16.43
N ARG A 215 1.29 -9.94 -15.71
CA ARG A 215 0.91 -11.04 -14.82
C ARG A 215 0.00 -10.58 -13.69
N ARG A 216 0.35 -9.50 -12.98
CA ARG A 216 -0.48 -8.97 -11.88
C ARG A 216 -1.85 -8.51 -12.38
N PHE A 217 -1.89 -7.88 -13.56
CA PHE A 217 -3.16 -7.50 -14.18
C PHE A 217 -4.02 -8.71 -14.54
N GLU A 218 -3.44 -9.76 -15.11
CA GLU A 218 -4.15 -11.00 -15.41
C GLU A 218 -4.71 -11.66 -14.15
N ASP A 219 -3.94 -11.69 -13.06
CA ASP A 219 -4.38 -12.26 -11.79
C ASP A 219 -5.54 -11.45 -11.18
N ILE A 220 -5.43 -10.12 -11.13
CA ILE A 220 -6.50 -9.23 -10.65
C ILE A 220 -7.74 -9.33 -11.55
N SER A 221 -7.58 -9.21 -12.88
CA SER A 221 -8.70 -9.30 -13.82
C SER A 221 -9.38 -10.66 -13.74
N ARG A 222 -8.63 -11.76 -13.65
CA ARG A 222 -9.19 -13.10 -13.52
C ARG A 222 -10.09 -13.19 -12.28
N HIS A 223 -9.58 -12.79 -11.11
CA HIS A 223 -10.34 -12.85 -9.86
C HIS A 223 -11.59 -11.96 -9.88
N TRP A 224 -11.42 -10.68 -10.24
CA TRP A 224 -12.46 -9.66 -10.08
C TRP A 224 -13.50 -9.66 -11.19
N THR A 225 -13.12 -10.06 -12.41
CA THR A 225 -14.01 -9.98 -13.59
C THR A 225 -14.35 -11.34 -14.19
N ARG A 226 -13.41 -12.29 -14.28
CA ARG A 226 -13.63 -13.55 -15.04
C ARG A 226 -14.19 -14.67 -14.18
N GLU A 227 -13.79 -14.74 -12.92
CA GLU A 227 -14.28 -15.76 -11.97
C GLU A 227 -15.55 -15.31 -11.22
N ASP A 228 -16.23 -14.31 -11.74
CA ASP A 228 -17.52 -13.79 -11.24
C ASP A 228 -17.52 -13.51 -9.72
N PHE A 229 -16.61 -12.62 -9.29
CA PHE A 229 -16.57 -12.11 -7.93
C PHE A 229 -17.93 -11.59 -7.45
N VAL A 230 -18.71 -10.98 -8.34
CA VAL A 230 -20.06 -10.47 -8.05
C VAL A 230 -21.02 -11.61 -7.69
N ALA A 231 -21.03 -12.70 -8.45
CA ALA A 231 -21.80 -13.89 -8.11
C ALA A 231 -21.40 -14.47 -6.76
N ARG A 232 -20.09 -14.60 -6.47
CA ARG A 232 -19.62 -15.07 -5.16
C ARG A 232 -20.08 -14.19 -4.01
N ARG A 233 -19.91 -12.86 -4.14
CA ARG A 233 -20.38 -11.89 -3.14
C ARG A 233 -21.88 -11.99 -2.94
N ASN A 234 -22.65 -12.10 -4.02
CA ASN A 234 -24.11 -12.19 -3.96
C ASN A 234 -24.60 -13.51 -3.38
N ALA A 235 -23.90 -14.62 -3.64
CA ALA A 235 -24.20 -15.91 -3.04
C ALA A 235 -24.02 -15.87 -1.51
N LEU A 236 -22.94 -15.24 -1.02
CA LEU A 236 -22.70 -15.02 0.42
C LEU A 236 -23.76 -14.12 1.06
N THR A 237 -24.20 -13.08 0.35
CA THR A 237 -25.14 -12.08 0.89
C THR A 237 -26.59 -12.56 0.89
N HIS A 238 -27.02 -13.25 -0.16
CA HIS A 238 -28.42 -13.64 -0.36
C HIS A 238 -28.70 -15.11 0.01
N VAL A 239 -27.68 -15.87 0.42
CA VAL A 239 -27.78 -17.28 0.84
C VAL A 239 -28.53 -18.12 -0.22
N ARG A 240 -28.17 -17.91 -1.50
CA ARG A 240 -28.75 -18.62 -2.65
C ARG A 240 -27.75 -18.72 -3.78
N SER A 241 -27.98 -19.66 -4.69
CA SER A 241 -27.15 -19.75 -5.90
C SER A 241 -27.32 -18.53 -6.79
N THR A 242 -26.21 -17.85 -7.10
CA THR A 242 -26.16 -16.70 -8.00
C THR A 242 -25.08 -16.95 -9.05
N GLY A 243 -25.36 -16.75 -10.33
CA GLY A 243 -24.37 -17.00 -11.40
C GLY A 243 -23.80 -18.42 -11.44
N GLY A 244 -24.54 -19.42 -10.93
CA GLY A 244 -24.07 -20.80 -10.81
C GLY A 244 -23.19 -21.08 -9.57
N VAL A 245 -22.88 -20.07 -8.75
CA VAL A 245 -22.13 -20.23 -7.49
C VAL A 245 -23.10 -20.39 -6.32
N SER A 246 -22.99 -21.47 -5.54
CA SER A 246 -23.78 -21.66 -4.33
C SER A 246 -23.17 -20.95 -3.10
N PHE A 247 -23.97 -20.74 -2.05
CA PHE A 247 -23.46 -20.24 -0.76
C PHE A 247 -22.36 -21.14 -0.20
N ALA A 248 -22.53 -22.46 -0.28
CA ALA A 248 -21.55 -23.43 0.22
C ALA A 248 -20.21 -23.32 -0.52
N ASP A 249 -20.24 -23.14 -1.85
CA ASP A 249 -19.03 -22.96 -2.65
C ASP A 249 -18.31 -21.65 -2.31
N ALA A 250 -19.07 -20.55 -2.24
CA ALA A 250 -18.52 -19.24 -1.92
C ALA A 250 -17.94 -19.19 -0.50
N SER A 251 -18.63 -19.81 0.48
CA SER A 251 -18.17 -19.93 1.86
C SER A 251 -16.89 -20.74 1.98
N LYS A 252 -16.80 -21.88 1.28
CA LYS A 252 -15.58 -22.70 1.24
C LYS A 252 -14.40 -21.91 0.68
N GLN A 253 -14.59 -21.15 -0.40
CA GLN A 253 -13.53 -20.29 -0.94
C GLN A 253 -13.15 -19.17 0.03
N ALA A 254 -14.11 -18.53 0.69
CA ALA A 254 -13.82 -17.47 1.65
C ALA A 254 -13.07 -17.97 2.91
N SER A 255 -13.24 -19.25 3.28
CA SER A 255 -12.60 -19.85 4.45
C SER A 255 -11.09 -20.11 4.31
N ASP A 256 -10.52 -19.89 3.13
CA ASP A 256 -9.13 -20.18 2.81
C ASP A 256 -8.29 -18.90 2.61
N HIS A 257 -7.13 -18.88 3.26
CA HIS A 257 -6.19 -17.77 3.26
C HIS A 257 -5.68 -17.42 1.85
N GLN A 258 -5.35 -18.42 1.03
CA GLN A 258 -4.86 -18.21 -0.33
C GLN A 258 -5.98 -17.74 -1.25
N ALA A 259 -7.20 -18.22 -1.02
CA ALA A 259 -8.36 -17.85 -1.83
C ALA A 259 -8.83 -16.40 -1.62
N ILE A 260 -8.67 -15.83 -0.40
CA ILE A 260 -9.00 -14.41 -0.17
C ILE A 260 -7.90 -13.44 -0.62
N ARG A 261 -6.67 -13.92 -0.83
CA ARG A 261 -5.50 -13.09 -1.18
C ARG A 261 -5.73 -12.20 -2.41
N PRO A 262 -6.31 -12.68 -3.53
CA PRO A 262 -6.58 -11.84 -4.69
C PRO A 262 -7.61 -10.73 -4.42
N THR A 263 -8.54 -10.94 -3.49
CA THR A 263 -9.46 -9.88 -3.03
C THR A 263 -8.68 -8.81 -2.29
N VAL A 264 -7.87 -9.18 -1.29
CA VAL A 264 -7.07 -8.23 -0.51
C VAL A 264 -6.10 -7.45 -1.42
N ALA A 265 -5.42 -8.15 -2.33
CA ALA A 265 -4.51 -7.54 -3.30
C ALA A 265 -5.21 -6.52 -4.21
N GLY A 266 -6.38 -6.89 -4.75
CA GLY A 266 -7.14 -6.00 -5.64
C GLY A 266 -7.69 -4.77 -4.92
N VAL A 267 -8.27 -4.92 -3.73
CA VAL A 267 -8.75 -3.76 -2.94
C VAL A 267 -7.59 -2.84 -2.57
N THR A 268 -6.46 -3.40 -2.14
CA THR A 268 -5.24 -2.62 -1.84
C THR A 268 -4.78 -1.84 -3.07
N GLN A 269 -4.74 -2.48 -4.24
CA GLN A 269 -4.43 -1.82 -5.51
C GLN A 269 -5.41 -0.67 -5.83
N PHE A 270 -6.72 -0.89 -5.66
CA PHE A 270 -7.75 0.11 -5.97
C PHE A 270 -7.74 1.30 -5.02
N VAL A 271 -7.41 1.08 -3.75
CA VAL A 271 -7.27 2.15 -2.76
C VAL A 271 -5.98 2.93 -3.01
N CYS A 272 -4.85 2.24 -3.18
CA CYS A 272 -3.57 2.91 -3.39
C CYS A 272 -3.51 3.68 -4.72
N GLN A 273 -4.18 3.23 -5.79
CA GLN A 273 -4.29 4.02 -7.03
C GLN A 273 -5.15 5.28 -6.84
N GLN A 274 -6.20 5.21 -6.00
CA GLN A 274 -7.03 6.37 -5.69
C GLN A 274 -6.22 7.40 -4.91
N VAL A 275 -5.49 6.95 -3.88
CA VAL A 275 -4.57 7.80 -3.10
C VAL A 275 -3.51 8.44 -3.98
N ALA A 276 -2.86 7.67 -4.85
CA ALA A 276 -1.84 8.22 -5.76
C ALA A 276 -2.43 9.28 -6.70
N ALA A 277 -3.64 9.07 -7.21
CA ALA A 277 -4.33 10.06 -8.05
C ALA A 277 -4.67 11.34 -7.27
N GLU A 278 -5.14 11.22 -6.03
CA GLU A 278 -5.43 12.36 -5.15
C GLU A 278 -4.17 13.14 -4.80
N LEU A 279 -3.05 12.45 -4.51
CA LEU A 279 -1.77 13.08 -4.20
C LEU A 279 -1.14 13.73 -5.44
N ALA A 280 -1.36 13.18 -6.62
CA ALA A 280 -0.88 13.76 -7.87
C ALA A 280 -1.68 15.01 -8.31
N ASP A 281 -2.85 15.25 -7.72
CA ASP A 281 -3.65 16.45 -8.00
C ASP A 281 -2.94 17.71 -7.45
N PRO A 282 -2.63 18.71 -8.30
CA PRO A 282 -2.04 19.98 -7.87
C PRO A 282 -2.86 20.71 -6.79
N ALA A 283 -4.18 20.49 -6.73
CA ALA A 283 -5.06 21.09 -5.72
C ALA A 283 -4.75 20.58 -4.29
N ASN A 284 -4.14 19.39 -4.16
CA ASN A 284 -3.82 18.76 -2.88
C ASN A 284 -2.35 18.96 -2.46
N ARG A 285 -1.66 19.95 -3.04
CA ARG A 285 -0.23 20.25 -2.78
C ARG A 285 0.02 20.69 -1.33
N PRO A 286 0.73 19.90 -0.50
CA PRO A 286 1.13 20.32 0.83
C PRO A 286 2.36 21.24 0.75
N PRO A 287 2.57 22.18 1.69
CA PRO A 287 3.75 23.06 1.71
C PRO A 287 4.98 22.34 2.26
N TRP A 288 5.46 21.31 1.54
CA TRP A 288 6.48 20.39 2.03
C TRP A 288 7.81 21.05 2.37
N GLY A 289 8.24 22.11 1.66
CA GLY A 289 9.45 22.86 2.00
C GLY A 289 9.40 23.46 3.40
N THR A 290 8.24 24.00 3.81
CA THR A 290 8.04 24.52 5.18
C THR A 290 7.88 23.39 6.18
N LYS A 291 7.17 22.32 5.83
CA LYS A 291 6.99 21.16 6.71
C LYS A 291 8.29 20.39 6.95
N TRP A 292 9.19 20.35 5.96
CA TRP A 292 10.45 19.64 6.04
C TRP A 292 11.30 20.12 7.20
N THR A 293 11.29 21.42 7.53
CA THR A 293 12.02 21.93 8.71
C THR A 293 11.57 21.27 10.01
N SER A 294 10.27 20.99 10.15
CA SER A 294 9.73 20.27 11.31
C SER A 294 10.17 18.80 11.28
N LEU A 295 9.98 18.12 10.15
CA LEU A 295 10.36 16.71 9.97
C LEU A 295 11.87 16.48 10.17
N GLN A 296 12.69 17.40 9.68
CA GLN A 296 14.13 17.38 9.85
C GLN A 296 14.52 17.45 11.32
N SER A 297 13.82 18.24 12.13
CA SER A 297 14.10 18.34 13.57
C SER A 297 13.87 17.02 14.30
N GLU A 298 12.86 16.23 13.91
CA GLU A 298 12.57 14.91 14.49
C GLU A 298 13.72 13.92 14.26
N ILE A 299 14.44 14.06 13.15
CA ILE A 299 15.54 13.16 12.77
C ILE A 299 16.94 13.73 13.01
N THR A 300 17.06 14.94 13.58
CA THR A 300 18.38 15.59 13.84
C THR A 300 18.62 15.95 15.30
N VAL A 301 17.61 15.84 16.18
CA VAL A 301 17.78 16.03 17.62
C VAL A 301 18.19 14.69 18.25
N TRP A 302 19.41 14.63 18.78
CA TRP A 302 20.04 13.45 19.40
C TRP A 302 20.18 13.59 20.91
#